data_AF-A0AA38HM38-F1
#
_entry.id   AF-A0AA38HM38-F1
#
_cell.length_a   1.000
_cell.length_b   1.000
_cell.length_c   1.000
_cell.angle_alpha   90.00
_cell.angle_beta   90.00
_cell.angle_gamma   90.00
#
_symmetry.space_group_name_H-M   'P 1'
#
loop_
_entity.id
_entity.type
_entity.pdbx_description
1 polymer ?
#
loop_
_entity_poly.entity_id
_entity_poly.type
_entity_poly.pdbx_seq_one_letter_code
_entity_poly.pdbx_strand_id
1 'polypeptide(L)'
;MITPKFSVQLKISNLTVLDYNSPYLAESENATIILNSFSRKDQSSYCLSHLILSRKLSENSLGLAYLATPQNIAGICGKRRNSVSYNVGLSSFNGDKNPLPNKLFTLVLAHELGHNFGALHDFETSSCKIPSEEIYIMYPRVNSGKNPDNFRFSSFSIKSIMEVLKERAYCLQSYSSCGNGVLDGTEECDCGFNCEKDQCCTEQCTLKKGAQCSPHNHVCCTPSCQISKNKSIKCRTASECRKDAYCDGKKAVCPKSEFKSTSNTCGNDAYMCQPSRLNPGETECTRDVKNNVCLKYHLEGSNCLKNSLGEKNYHPDCVVCCKHRLNGNELITSAVGLARYNSSFKPHFYPSDKTCADNTGFCDGKGGCRIIGDVDVIGTIEGLLGVLPPEVDKALMFIQKNWYYFLLGWLLILLIFVGIHSWERKCNKELETEIKG
;
A
#
# COMPACT_ATOMS: atom_id res chain seq x y z
N MET A 1 28.65 -14.33 -1.69
CA MET A 1 28.27 -13.12 -0.94
C MET A 1 26.83 -13.29 -0.50
N ILE A 2 26.59 -13.33 0.82
CA ILE A 2 25.25 -13.46 1.39
C ILE A 2 24.61 -12.07 1.28
N THR A 3 23.60 -11.91 0.42
CA THR A 3 22.76 -10.70 0.45
C THR A 3 22.12 -10.63 1.84
N PRO A 4 22.28 -9.53 2.59
CA PRO A 4 21.62 -9.39 3.88
C PRO A 4 20.11 -9.49 3.67
N LYS A 5 19.50 -10.56 4.19
CA LYS A 5 18.04 -10.71 4.20
C LYS A 5 17.51 -9.85 5.35
N PHE A 6 16.88 -8.73 4.99
CA PHE A 6 16.02 -7.97 5.89
C PHE A 6 14.92 -8.91 6.41
N SER A 7 14.99 -9.28 7.70
CA SER A 7 14.09 -10.25 8.32
C SER A 7 13.26 -9.58 9.41
N VAL A 8 12.44 -8.61 9.02
CA VAL A 8 11.43 -7.99 9.88
C VAL A 8 10.07 -8.59 9.54
N GLN A 9 9.35 -9.06 10.54
CA GLN A 9 7.96 -9.49 10.41
C GLN A 9 7.04 -8.48 11.06
N LEU A 10 5.91 -8.19 10.40
CA LEU A 10 4.88 -7.31 10.92
C LEU A 10 3.72 -8.16 11.43
N LYS A 11 3.37 -7.99 12.71
CA LYS A 11 2.17 -8.58 13.32
C LYS A 11 1.18 -7.47 13.64
N ILE A 12 -0.06 -7.64 13.21
CA ILE A 12 -1.16 -6.75 13.60
C ILE A 12 -1.52 -7.07 15.05
N SER A 13 -1.19 -6.17 15.96
CA SER A 13 -1.55 -6.28 17.39
C SER A 13 -2.98 -5.80 17.67
N ASN A 14 -3.47 -4.82 16.91
CA ASN A 14 -4.81 -4.28 17.02
C ASN A 14 -5.33 -3.83 15.65
N LEU A 15 -6.62 -4.08 15.39
CA LEU A 15 -7.34 -3.54 14.24
C LEU A 15 -8.56 -2.77 14.76
N THR A 16 -8.60 -1.47 14.49
CA THR A 16 -9.73 -0.59 14.82
C THR A 16 -10.33 -0.05 13.53
N VAL A 17 -11.66 -0.13 13.40
CA VAL A 17 -12.40 0.55 12.32
C VAL A 17 -12.88 1.90 12.85
N LEU A 18 -12.45 2.98 12.19
CA LEU A 18 -12.88 4.35 12.50
C LEU A 18 -14.05 4.73 11.59
N ASP A 19 -15.13 5.25 12.16
CA ASP A 19 -16.22 5.84 11.39
C ASP A 19 -15.93 7.32 11.05
N TYR A 20 -16.84 7.92 10.30
CA TYR A 20 -16.75 9.32 9.85
C TYR A 20 -16.90 10.34 11.00
N ASN A 21 -17.37 9.93 12.18
CA ASN A 21 -17.50 10.80 13.36
C ASN A 21 -16.26 10.77 14.25
N SER A 22 -15.26 9.93 13.93
CA SER A 22 -14.04 9.81 14.70
C SER A 22 -13.30 11.16 14.79
N PRO A 23 -12.97 11.67 15.99
CA PRO A 23 -12.22 12.91 16.15
C PRO A 23 -10.76 12.81 15.66
N TYR A 24 -10.32 11.60 15.31
CA TYR A 24 -8.98 11.30 14.80
C TYR A 24 -8.97 11.12 13.27
N LEU A 25 -10.08 11.42 12.59
CA LEU A 25 -10.19 11.35 11.13
C LEU A 25 -10.71 12.68 10.58
N ALA A 26 -9.82 13.53 10.08
CA ALA A 26 -10.21 14.79 9.43
C ALA A 26 -11.01 14.56 8.15
N GLU A 27 -12.03 15.38 7.91
CA GLU A 27 -12.75 15.49 6.64
C GLU A 27 -11.94 16.33 5.65
N SER A 28 -10.94 15.71 5.03
CA SER A 28 -10.05 16.34 4.05
C SER A 28 -9.53 15.30 3.06
N GLU A 29 -9.11 15.75 1.88
CA GLU A 29 -8.33 14.95 0.93
C GLU A 29 -6.82 15.16 1.09
N ASN A 30 -6.38 16.17 1.84
CA ASN A 30 -4.94 16.44 2.02
C ASN A 30 -4.31 15.45 3.01
N ALA A 31 -3.38 14.62 2.53
CA ALA A 31 -2.73 13.57 3.32
C ALA A 31 -2.11 14.11 4.63
N THR A 32 -1.51 15.29 4.61
CA THR A 32 -0.88 15.92 5.79
C THR A 32 -1.90 16.27 6.86
N ILE A 33 -3.04 16.86 6.47
CA ILE A 33 -4.12 17.19 7.41
C ILE A 33 -4.67 15.91 8.07
N ILE A 34 -4.83 14.86 7.27
CA ILE A 34 -5.37 13.58 7.74
C ILE A 34 -4.38 12.90 8.69
N LEU A 35 -3.11 12.79 8.29
CA LEU A 35 -2.07 12.17 9.11
C LEU A 35 -1.96 12.92 10.44
N ASN A 36 -1.90 14.25 10.42
CA ASN A 36 -1.84 15.07 11.64
C ASN A 36 -3.06 14.87 12.55
N SER A 37 -4.26 14.71 11.99
CA SER A 37 -5.46 14.37 12.77
C SER A 37 -5.37 12.99 13.41
N PHE A 38 -4.90 11.99 12.67
CA PHE A 38 -4.68 10.63 13.16
C PHE A 38 -3.60 10.56 14.23
N SER A 39 -2.51 11.32 14.08
CA SER A 39 -1.42 11.45 15.06
C SER A 39 -1.87 11.97 16.43
N ARG A 40 -3.05 12.61 16.53
CA ARG A 40 -3.59 13.06 17.82
C ARG A 40 -4.04 11.90 18.70
N LYS A 41 -4.39 10.75 18.11
CA LYS A 41 -4.66 9.53 18.88
C LYS A 41 -3.37 9.08 19.56
N ASP A 42 -3.47 8.63 20.81
CA ASP A 42 -2.31 8.07 21.48
C ASP A 42 -1.99 6.67 20.92
N GLN A 43 -0.85 6.57 20.25
CA GLN A 43 -0.34 5.34 19.63
C GLN A 43 0.89 4.79 20.36
N SER A 44 1.19 5.27 21.58
CA SER A 44 2.42 4.94 22.31
C SER A 44 2.53 3.45 22.68
N SER A 45 1.43 2.71 22.68
CA SER A 45 1.39 1.27 22.96
C SER A 45 1.83 0.40 21.78
N TYR A 46 2.09 0.98 20.61
CA TYR A 46 2.41 0.24 19.39
C TYR A 46 3.77 0.67 18.83
N CYS A 47 4.48 -0.27 18.21
CA CYS A 47 5.71 0.05 17.46
C CYS A 47 5.41 1.06 16.34
N LEU A 48 4.32 0.82 15.62
CA LEU A 48 3.85 1.61 14.51
C LEU A 48 2.34 1.47 14.37
N SER A 49 1.66 2.52 13.90
CA SER A 49 0.23 2.52 13.63
C SER A 49 -0.06 3.06 12.24
N HIS A 50 -0.79 2.32 11.41
CA HIS A 50 -1.04 2.69 10.02
C HIS A 50 -2.53 2.91 9.76
N LEU A 51 -2.89 4.04 9.16
CA LEU A 51 -4.26 4.36 8.78
C LEU A 51 -4.50 3.94 7.33
N ILE A 52 -5.44 3.01 7.12
CA ILE A 52 -5.89 2.64 5.78
C ILE A 52 -7.17 3.40 5.45
N LEU A 53 -7.16 4.12 4.33
CA LEU A 53 -8.27 4.95 3.88
C LEU A 53 -8.94 4.37 2.64
N SER A 54 -10.25 4.56 2.52
CA SER A 54 -11.02 4.31 1.30
C SER A 54 -11.49 5.63 0.67
N ARG A 55 -10.62 6.65 0.62
CA ARG A 55 -10.90 7.95 0.00
C ARG A 55 -9.73 8.46 -0.82
N LYS A 56 -10.01 9.24 -1.85
CA LYS A 56 -8.98 9.90 -2.64
C LYS A 56 -8.16 10.86 -1.76
N LEU A 57 -6.86 10.97 -2.06
CA LEU A 57 -6.00 12.02 -1.51
C LEU A 57 -5.73 13.08 -2.60
N SER A 58 -5.54 14.34 -2.19
CA SER A 58 -5.16 15.43 -3.08
C SER A 58 -3.68 15.34 -3.48
N GLU A 59 -3.24 16.20 -4.41
CA GLU A 59 -1.82 16.33 -4.82
C GLU A 59 -1.24 15.04 -5.43
N ASN A 60 -2.09 14.19 -6.02
CA ASN A 60 -1.70 12.90 -6.60
C ASN A 60 -0.97 11.95 -5.62
N SER A 61 -1.12 12.13 -4.30
CA SER A 61 -0.55 11.22 -3.31
C SER A 61 -1.40 9.96 -3.13
N LEU A 62 -0.77 8.83 -2.78
CA LEU A 62 -1.45 7.60 -2.35
C LEU A 62 -1.16 7.23 -0.89
N GLY A 63 -0.29 7.99 -0.22
CA GLY A 63 0.19 7.67 1.11
C GLY A 63 1.02 8.81 1.71
N LEU A 64 1.15 8.78 3.03
CA LEU A 64 2.02 9.68 3.76
C LEU A 64 2.49 9.02 5.04
N ALA A 65 3.79 9.12 5.32
CA ALA A 65 4.40 8.56 6.50
C ALA A 65 5.41 9.53 7.13
N TYR A 66 5.53 9.49 8.45
CA TYR A 66 6.66 10.12 9.13
C TYR A 66 7.94 9.32 8.85
N LEU A 67 8.97 10.00 8.34
CA LEU A 67 10.26 9.37 8.07
C LEU A 67 11.02 9.11 9.37
N ALA A 68 11.46 7.88 9.60
CA ALA A 68 12.41 7.60 10.68
C ALA A 68 13.83 7.99 10.30
N THR A 69 14.54 8.62 11.23
CA THR A 69 16.00 8.70 11.19
C THR A 69 16.56 8.18 12.51
N PRO A 70 17.86 7.84 12.58
CA PRO A 70 18.43 7.31 13.82
C PRO A 70 18.33 8.30 15.00
N GLN A 71 18.24 9.61 14.72
CA GLN A 71 18.20 10.67 15.73
C GLN A 71 16.82 11.30 15.98
N ASN A 72 15.85 11.17 15.05
CA ASN A 72 14.54 11.81 15.21
C ASN A 72 13.57 10.97 16.07
N ILE A 73 12.37 11.51 16.33
CA ILE A 73 11.32 10.84 17.14
C ILE A 73 10.21 10.21 16.28
N ALA A 74 10.39 10.13 14.96
CA ALA A 74 9.36 9.79 13.97
C ALA A 74 9.54 8.37 13.40
N GLY A 75 8.48 7.77 12.85
CA GLY A 75 8.49 6.39 12.35
C GLY A 75 8.55 5.34 13.47
N ILE A 76 9.15 4.17 13.22
CA ILE A 76 9.14 3.06 14.17
C ILE A 76 9.64 3.47 15.56
N CYS A 77 8.95 2.95 16.59
CA CYS A 77 9.23 3.29 17.98
C CYS A 77 9.17 4.80 18.27
N GLY A 78 8.50 5.59 17.42
CA GLY A 78 8.36 7.03 17.60
C GLY A 78 7.62 7.36 18.89
N LYS A 79 8.05 8.43 19.56
CA LYS A 79 7.47 8.86 20.84
C LYS A 79 6.38 9.91 20.63
N ARG A 80 5.38 9.89 21.49
CA ARG A 80 4.36 10.95 21.55
C ARG A 80 4.96 12.22 22.18
N ARG A 81 4.80 13.37 21.52
CA ARG A 81 5.19 14.69 22.04
C ARG A 81 4.11 15.71 21.72
N ASN A 82 3.78 16.58 22.68
CA ASN A 82 2.76 17.63 22.51
C ASN A 82 1.42 17.09 21.97
N SER A 83 0.99 15.93 22.48
CA SER A 83 -0.23 15.23 22.02
C SER A 83 -0.22 14.78 20.55
N VAL A 84 0.97 14.62 19.96
CA VAL A 84 1.18 14.09 18.61
C VAL A 84 2.04 12.84 18.68
N SER A 85 1.53 11.74 18.14
CA SER A 85 2.25 10.47 17.97
C SER A 85 2.88 10.42 16.58
N TYR A 86 4.22 10.28 16.52
CA TYR A 86 4.98 10.30 15.26
C TYR A 86 5.29 8.92 14.70
N ASN A 87 4.82 7.85 15.35
CA ASN A 87 4.91 6.46 14.91
C ASN A 87 3.73 6.06 14.01
N VAL A 88 3.38 6.93 13.06
CA VAL A 88 2.22 6.74 12.19
C VAL A 88 2.53 6.91 10.70
N GLY A 89 1.70 6.26 9.89
CA GLY A 89 1.61 6.43 8.45
C GLY A 89 0.16 6.25 7.99
N LEU A 90 -0.12 6.63 6.74
CA LEU A 90 -1.39 6.37 6.09
C LEU A 90 -1.19 5.92 4.65
N SER A 91 -2.09 5.07 4.16
CA SER A 91 -2.18 4.71 2.74
C SER A 91 -3.63 4.70 2.31
N SER A 92 -3.88 5.18 1.09
CA SER A 92 -5.20 5.12 0.49
C SER A 92 -5.36 3.93 -0.44
N PHE A 93 -6.46 3.20 -0.26
CA PHE A 93 -6.94 2.19 -1.18
C PHE A 93 -7.67 2.82 -2.38
N ASN A 94 -8.00 4.11 -2.35
CA ASN A 94 -8.66 4.80 -3.45
C ASN A 94 -7.71 5.78 -4.13
N GLY A 95 -7.44 5.53 -5.41
CA GLY A 95 -6.83 6.52 -6.29
C GLY A 95 -7.85 7.56 -6.76
N ASP A 96 -7.59 8.13 -7.93
CA ASP A 96 -8.30 9.30 -8.45
C ASP A 96 -9.82 9.13 -8.61
N LYS A 97 -10.30 8.00 -9.14
CA LYS A 97 -11.73 7.78 -9.44
C LYS A 97 -12.27 6.46 -8.93
N ASN A 98 -11.41 5.56 -8.45
CA ASN A 98 -11.75 4.17 -8.13
C ASN A 98 -10.72 3.54 -7.18
N PRO A 99 -11.08 2.40 -6.54
CA PRO A 99 -10.14 1.62 -5.75
C PRO A 99 -8.92 1.11 -6.54
N LEU A 100 -7.76 1.11 -5.90
CA LEU A 100 -6.52 0.53 -6.40
C LEU A 100 -6.62 -1.00 -6.40
N PRO A 101 -5.97 -1.69 -7.35
CA PRO A 101 -5.82 -3.13 -7.27
C PRO A 101 -5.02 -3.53 -6.01
N ASN A 102 -5.37 -4.65 -5.37
CA ASN A 102 -4.73 -5.11 -4.13
C ASN A 102 -3.20 -5.12 -4.22
N LYS A 103 -2.65 -5.60 -5.35
CA LYS A 103 -1.20 -5.66 -5.60
C LYS A 103 -0.54 -4.28 -5.54
N LEU A 104 -1.21 -3.25 -6.07
CA LEU A 104 -0.71 -1.88 -6.07
C LEU A 104 -0.82 -1.27 -4.68
N PHE A 105 -1.96 -1.49 -4.01
CA PHE A 105 -2.12 -1.03 -2.63
C PHE A 105 -1.07 -1.64 -1.69
N THR A 106 -0.72 -2.92 -1.86
CA THR A 106 0.37 -3.55 -1.09
C THR A 106 1.71 -2.86 -1.32
N LEU A 107 2.00 -2.40 -2.54
CA LEU A 107 3.23 -1.66 -2.84
C LEU A 107 3.22 -0.27 -2.18
N VAL A 108 2.10 0.45 -2.25
CA VAL A 108 1.93 1.74 -1.56
C VAL A 108 2.10 1.56 -0.05
N LEU A 109 1.43 0.57 0.54
CA LEU A 109 1.56 0.28 1.97
C LEU A 109 3.02 -0.04 2.33
N ALA A 110 3.70 -0.87 1.54
CA ALA A 110 5.11 -1.20 1.78
C ALA A 110 6.03 0.02 1.64
N HIS A 111 5.74 0.94 0.71
CA HIS A 111 6.46 2.20 0.54
C HIS A 111 6.35 3.10 1.78
N GLU A 112 5.14 3.33 2.27
CA GLU A 112 4.92 4.17 3.46
C GLU A 112 5.52 3.54 4.73
N LEU A 113 5.42 2.21 4.86
CA LEU A 113 6.13 1.49 5.91
C LEU A 113 7.64 1.64 5.74
N GLY A 114 8.17 1.63 4.52
CA GLY A 114 9.58 1.91 4.23
C GLY A 114 10.05 3.24 4.82
N HIS A 115 9.29 4.32 4.64
CA HIS A 115 9.56 5.63 5.28
C HIS A 115 9.56 5.53 6.81
N ASN A 116 8.57 4.87 7.39
CA ASN A 116 8.51 4.66 8.84
C ASN A 116 9.70 3.85 9.38
N PHE A 117 10.32 3.00 8.56
CA PHE A 117 11.56 2.27 8.88
C PHE A 117 12.84 3.05 8.51
N GLY A 118 12.72 4.18 7.82
CA GLY A 118 13.81 5.11 7.51
C GLY A 118 14.39 5.01 6.12
N ALA A 119 13.72 4.34 5.18
CA ALA A 119 14.11 4.40 3.79
C ALA A 119 13.70 5.73 3.18
N LEU A 120 14.64 6.41 2.52
CA LEU A 120 14.37 7.57 1.65
C LEU A 120 13.96 7.10 0.26
N HIS A 121 13.50 8.02 -0.60
CA HIS A 121 13.28 7.67 -1.99
C HIS A 121 14.60 7.35 -2.69
N ASP A 122 14.59 6.36 -3.58
CA ASP A 122 15.79 5.82 -4.24
C ASP A 122 16.50 6.80 -5.21
N PHE A 123 16.03 8.05 -5.32
CA PHE A 123 16.55 9.09 -6.23
C PHE A 123 16.83 10.43 -5.53
N GLU A 124 16.63 10.53 -4.21
CA GLU A 124 16.74 11.80 -3.47
C GLU A 124 18.17 12.23 -3.14
N THR A 125 19.14 11.29 -3.07
CA THR A 125 20.53 11.63 -2.75
C THR A 125 21.46 11.40 -3.93
N SER A 126 22.47 12.28 -4.08
CA SER A 126 23.48 12.19 -5.14
C SER A 126 24.27 10.87 -5.14
N SER A 127 24.30 10.17 -4.00
CA SER A 127 24.89 8.86 -3.78
C SER A 127 23.99 7.67 -4.18
N CYS A 128 22.68 7.88 -4.36
CA CYS A 128 21.68 6.88 -4.70
C CYS A 128 21.24 7.01 -6.17
N LYS A 129 22.18 7.01 -7.12
CA LYS A 129 21.81 6.97 -8.55
C LYS A 129 21.57 5.52 -8.98
N ILE A 130 20.31 5.09 -8.91
CA ILE A 130 19.88 3.82 -9.50
C ILE A 130 19.57 4.04 -10.99
N PRO A 131 19.96 3.13 -11.90
CA PRO A 131 19.57 3.21 -13.31
C PRO A 131 18.04 3.31 -13.44
N SER A 132 17.54 4.10 -14.39
CA SER A 132 16.09 4.37 -14.55
C SER A 132 15.24 3.12 -14.83
N GLU A 133 15.87 2.01 -15.19
CA GLU A 133 15.22 0.72 -15.44
C GLU A 133 15.05 -0.13 -14.17
N GLU A 134 15.77 0.17 -13.09
CA GLU A 134 15.70 -0.52 -11.81
C GLU A 134 14.80 0.23 -10.82
N ILE A 135 13.51 -0.09 -10.87
CA ILE A 135 12.47 0.54 -10.03
C ILE A 135 12.20 -0.36 -8.81
N TYR A 136 12.50 0.12 -7.60
CA TYR A 136 12.27 -0.59 -6.33
C TYR A 136 11.08 -0.03 -5.56
N ILE A 137 10.80 -0.57 -4.36
CA ILE A 137 9.67 -0.13 -3.51
C ILE A 137 9.71 1.38 -3.23
N MET A 138 10.90 1.97 -3.00
CA MET A 138 11.05 3.38 -2.62
C MET A 138 11.20 4.32 -3.81
N TYR A 139 10.77 3.91 -5.01
CA TYR A 139 10.64 4.82 -6.13
C TYR A 139 9.58 5.90 -5.81
N PRO A 140 9.85 7.20 -6.04
CA PRO A 140 8.93 8.29 -5.69
C PRO A 140 7.64 8.31 -6.52
N ARG A 141 7.54 7.49 -7.56
CA ARG A 141 6.33 7.32 -8.37
C ARG A 141 5.81 5.91 -8.28
N VAL A 142 4.52 5.76 -8.53
CA VAL A 142 3.86 4.46 -8.55
C VAL A 142 4.51 3.56 -9.61
N ASN A 143 5.00 2.40 -9.17
CA ASN A 143 5.57 1.40 -10.07
C ASN A 143 4.50 0.43 -10.60
N SER A 144 4.76 -0.16 -11.77
CA SER A 144 3.81 -1.06 -12.44
C SER A 144 3.71 -2.45 -11.81
N GLY A 145 4.53 -2.77 -10.80
CA GLY A 145 4.57 -4.08 -10.15
C GLY A 145 4.91 -5.23 -11.11
N LYS A 146 5.64 -4.96 -12.19
CA LYS A 146 6.05 -5.96 -13.20
C LYS A 146 7.39 -6.61 -12.92
N ASN A 147 8.38 -5.83 -12.51
CA ASN A 147 9.71 -6.35 -12.21
C ASN A 147 9.67 -6.98 -10.81
N PRO A 148 10.22 -8.19 -10.60
CA PRO A 148 10.47 -8.73 -9.25
C PRO A 148 11.11 -7.72 -8.29
N ASP A 149 11.93 -6.80 -8.80
CA ASP A 149 12.57 -5.74 -8.00
C ASP A 149 11.59 -4.68 -7.51
N ASN A 150 10.42 -4.50 -8.15
CA ASN A 150 9.35 -3.64 -7.62
C ASN A 150 8.83 -4.12 -6.25
N PHE A 151 9.06 -5.39 -5.90
CA PHE A 151 8.68 -6.00 -4.62
C PHE A 151 9.85 -6.10 -3.65
N ARG A 152 10.95 -5.39 -3.92
CA ARG A 152 12.16 -5.39 -3.10
C ARG A 152 12.55 -3.97 -2.75
N PHE A 153 13.10 -3.81 -1.56
CA PHE A 153 13.85 -2.61 -1.23
C PHE A 153 15.19 -2.64 -1.98
N SER A 154 15.62 -1.48 -2.48
CA SER A 154 16.95 -1.32 -3.03
C SER A 154 18.02 -1.55 -1.95
N SER A 155 19.28 -1.72 -2.37
CA SER A 155 20.40 -1.81 -1.43
C SER A 155 20.55 -0.54 -0.56
N PHE A 156 20.19 0.63 -1.09
CA PHE A 156 20.20 1.91 -0.37
C PHE A 156 19.10 1.97 0.68
N SER A 157 17.87 1.65 0.28
CA SER A 157 16.74 1.54 1.21
C SER A 157 17.05 0.59 2.37
N ILE A 158 17.61 -0.59 2.09
CA ILE A 158 18.01 -1.56 3.13
C ILE A 158 19.06 -0.94 4.06
N LYS A 159 20.06 -0.25 3.53
CA LYS A 159 21.11 0.39 4.34
C LYS A 159 20.52 1.43 5.29
N SER A 160 19.67 2.33 4.81
CA SER A 160 19.05 3.37 5.65
C SER A 160 18.15 2.76 6.73
N ILE A 161 17.37 1.74 6.39
CA ILE A 161 16.55 1.01 7.37
C ILE A 161 17.43 0.38 8.45
N MET A 162 18.55 -0.25 8.06
CA MET A 162 19.48 -0.86 9.03
C MET A 162 20.12 0.16 9.98
N GLU A 163 20.38 1.39 9.52
CA GLU A 163 20.88 2.48 10.37
C GLU A 163 19.85 2.89 11.42
N VAL A 164 18.57 3.01 11.04
CA VAL A 164 17.49 3.27 12.00
C VAL A 164 17.33 2.11 12.98
N LEU A 165 17.31 0.87 12.50
CA LEU A 165 17.12 -0.29 13.38
C LEU A 165 18.21 -0.44 14.44
N LYS A 166 19.47 -0.09 14.12
CA LYS A 166 20.56 -0.13 15.11
C LYS A 166 20.29 0.77 16.32
N GLU A 167 19.68 1.93 16.10
CA GLU A 167 19.45 2.92 17.14
C GLU A 167 18.03 2.87 17.74
N ARG A 168 17.05 2.38 16.96
CA ARG A 168 15.62 2.59 17.24
C ARG A 168 14.77 1.32 17.22
N ALA A 169 15.38 0.14 17.35
CA ALA A 169 14.64 -1.13 17.45
C ALA A 169 14.06 -1.44 18.85
N TYR A 170 14.11 -0.52 19.82
CA TYR A 170 13.76 -0.82 21.22
C TYR A 170 12.29 -1.20 21.48
N CYS A 171 11.37 -0.86 20.58
CA CYS A 171 9.98 -1.33 20.63
C CYS A 171 9.71 -2.54 19.71
N LEU A 172 10.71 -2.93 18.91
CA LEU A 172 10.69 -4.19 18.18
C LEU A 172 11.09 -5.29 19.16
N GLN A 173 10.33 -6.37 19.13
CA GLN A 173 10.69 -7.53 19.91
C GLN A 173 11.72 -8.33 19.12
N SER A 174 12.86 -8.59 19.76
CA SER A 174 13.80 -9.60 19.27
C SER A 174 13.00 -10.87 19.03
N TYR A 175 13.14 -11.42 17.83
CA TYR A 175 12.49 -12.67 17.45
C TYR A 175 13.08 -13.79 18.29
N SER A 176 12.56 -14.02 19.50
CA SER A 176 12.45 -15.39 19.98
C SER A 176 11.44 -16.04 19.05
N SER A 177 11.73 -17.26 18.61
CA SER A 177 10.74 -18.08 17.90
C SER A 177 9.41 -18.02 18.66
N CYS A 178 9.50 -18.09 20.00
CA CYS A 178 8.37 -18.26 20.90
C CYS A 178 7.83 -16.97 21.51
N GLY A 179 6.50 -16.84 21.53
CA GLY A 179 5.74 -15.76 22.18
C GLY A 179 5.25 -14.70 21.19
N ASN A 180 5.46 -14.89 19.90
CA ASN A 180 5.04 -14.00 18.82
C ASN A 180 3.65 -14.37 18.27
N GLY A 181 3.02 -15.46 18.74
CA GLY A 181 1.72 -15.97 18.34
C GLY A 181 1.66 -16.64 16.96
N VAL A 182 2.82 -16.87 16.33
CA VAL A 182 2.95 -17.50 15.01
C VAL A 182 3.81 -18.74 15.17
N LEU A 183 3.25 -19.87 14.79
CA LEU A 183 3.94 -21.14 14.89
C LEU A 183 5.16 -21.15 13.94
N ASP A 184 6.36 -21.13 14.50
CA ASP A 184 7.62 -21.31 13.77
C ASP A 184 8.14 -22.75 13.95
N GLY A 185 8.96 -23.24 13.02
CA GLY A 185 9.19 -24.66 12.78
C GLY A 185 9.53 -25.55 13.99
N THR A 186 10.12 -25.01 15.05
CA THR A 186 10.48 -25.76 16.27
C THR A 186 9.40 -25.80 17.35
N GLU A 187 8.27 -25.14 17.15
CA GLU A 187 7.23 -24.93 18.16
C GLU A 187 6.05 -25.86 17.99
N GLU A 188 5.43 -26.23 19.11
CA GLU A 188 4.19 -27.03 19.10
C GLU A 188 2.94 -26.14 19.16
N CYS A 189 3.07 -24.92 19.71
CA CYS A 189 2.05 -23.90 19.81
C CYS A 189 2.70 -22.55 20.14
N ASP A 190 2.02 -21.43 19.85
CA ASP A 190 2.42 -20.11 20.33
C ASP A 190 1.18 -19.28 20.65
N CYS A 191 0.92 -19.12 21.94
CA CYS A 191 -0.16 -18.37 22.57
C CYS A 191 0.06 -16.84 22.61
N GLY A 192 1.23 -16.35 22.20
CA GLY A 192 1.61 -14.94 22.29
C GLY A 192 1.87 -14.45 23.72
N PHE A 193 1.73 -13.14 23.93
CA PHE A 193 2.08 -12.47 25.19
C PHE A 193 1.25 -12.86 26.43
N ASN A 194 0.03 -13.35 26.26
CA ASN A 194 -0.89 -13.67 27.37
C ASN A 194 -1.05 -15.18 27.58
N CYS A 195 0.07 -15.91 27.56
CA CYS A 195 0.04 -17.36 27.60
C CYS A 195 -0.39 -17.96 28.95
N GLU A 196 -0.25 -17.22 30.05
CA GLU A 196 -0.63 -17.66 31.40
C GLU A 196 -2.08 -18.21 31.46
N LYS A 197 -2.98 -17.62 30.65
CA LYS A 197 -4.40 -17.98 30.59
C LYS A 197 -4.73 -19.03 29.53
N ASP A 198 -3.79 -19.36 28.65
CA ASP A 198 -4.02 -20.35 27.59
C ASP A 198 -4.10 -21.76 28.19
N GLN A 199 -5.11 -22.54 27.83
CA GLN A 199 -5.31 -23.87 28.39
C GLN A 199 -4.51 -24.97 27.68
N CYS A 200 -3.98 -24.67 26.50
CA CYS A 200 -3.38 -25.62 25.57
C CYS A 200 -1.88 -25.42 25.39
N CYS A 201 -1.37 -24.20 25.57
CA CYS A 201 0.01 -23.82 25.30
C CYS A 201 0.71 -23.29 26.56
N THR A 202 2.02 -23.51 26.64
CA THR A 202 2.91 -22.94 27.66
C THR A 202 3.67 -21.72 27.12
N GLU A 203 4.23 -20.91 28.02
CA GLU A 203 5.08 -19.76 27.67
C GLU A 203 6.39 -20.17 26.95
N GLN A 204 6.71 -21.46 26.94
CA GLN A 204 7.86 -22.03 26.24
C GLN A 204 7.46 -22.59 24.86
N CYS A 205 6.26 -22.27 24.36
CA CYS A 205 5.74 -22.69 23.04
C CYS A 205 5.67 -24.21 22.84
N THR A 206 5.38 -24.90 23.94
CA THR A 206 5.11 -26.34 24.00
C THR A 206 3.68 -26.58 24.46
N LEU A 207 3.08 -27.67 23.99
CA LEU A 207 1.72 -28.03 24.38
C LEU A 207 1.68 -28.44 25.86
N LYS A 208 0.64 -28.00 26.57
CA LYS A 208 0.38 -28.46 27.94
C LYS A 208 0.09 -29.96 27.97
N LYS A 209 0.36 -30.60 29.10
CA LYS A 209 0.13 -32.05 29.28
C LYS A 209 -1.33 -32.42 28.94
N GLY A 210 -1.50 -33.32 27.95
CA GLY A 210 -2.82 -33.78 27.49
C GLY A 210 -3.43 -32.96 26.34
N ALA A 211 -2.83 -31.82 25.98
CA ALA A 211 -3.19 -31.09 24.77
C ALA A 211 -2.58 -31.78 23.54
N GLN A 212 -3.36 -31.84 22.46
CA GLN A 212 -2.92 -32.32 21.14
C GLN A 212 -2.68 -31.17 20.16
N CYS A 213 -3.20 -29.98 20.48
CA CYS A 213 -3.13 -28.78 19.65
C CYS A 213 -3.51 -27.54 20.47
N SER A 214 -3.23 -26.36 19.90
CA SER A 214 -3.70 -25.07 20.41
C SER A 214 -4.69 -24.41 19.43
N PRO A 215 -5.90 -24.02 19.87
CA PRO A 215 -6.87 -23.25 19.07
C PRO A 215 -6.36 -21.91 18.56
N HIS A 216 -5.35 -21.34 19.23
CA HIS A 216 -4.76 -20.07 18.80
C HIS A 216 -4.07 -20.19 17.44
N ASN A 217 -3.35 -21.29 17.22
CA ASN A 217 -2.57 -21.50 15.99
C ASN A 217 -3.22 -22.50 15.02
N HIS A 218 -4.10 -23.37 15.53
CA HIS A 218 -4.65 -24.49 14.77
C HIS A 218 -6.17 -24.37 14.62
N VAL A 219 -6.62 -23.98 13.43
CA VAL A 219 -8.05 -23.85 13.07
C VAL A 219 -8.85 -25.15 13.23
N CYS A 220 -8.21 -26.32 13.15
CA CYS A 220 -8.87 -27.62 13.38
C CYS A 220 -8.75 -28.13 14.83
N CYS A 221 -8.45 -27.25 15.79
CA CYS A 221 -8.37 -27.57 17.20
C CYS A 221 -9.63 -27.15 17.95
N THR A 222 -10.12 -28.02 18.82
CA THR A 222 -11.25 -27.73 19.73
C THR A 222 -10.81 -26.86 20.91
N PRO A 223 -11.72 -26.09 21.55
CA PRO A 223 -11.40 -25.33 22.75
C PRO A 223 -10.82 -26.17 23.90
N SER A 224 -11.10 -27.48 23.94
CA SER A 224 -10.54 -28.43 24.91
C SER A 224 -9.15 -28.99 24.51
N CYS A 225 -8.43 -28.31 23.62
CA CYS A 225 -7.08 -28.66 23.17
C CYS A 225 -6.98 -30.02 22.46
N GLN A 226 -8.08 -30.53 21.90
CA GLN A 226 -8.12 -31.80 21.15
C GLN A 226 -8.31 -31.55 19.66
N ILE A 227 -7.77 -32.44 18.83
CA ILE A 227 -7.99 -32.40 17.39
C ILE A 227 -9.49 -32.60 17.11
N SER A 228 -10.09 -31.66 16.39
CA SER A 228 -11.51 -31.74 16.05
C SER A 228 -11.78 -32.96 15.19
N LYS A 229 -12.70 -33.82 15.62
CA LYS A 229 -13.21 -34.96 14.82
C LYS A 229 -14.25 -34.52 13.79
N ASN A 230 -14.74 -33.29 13.87
CA ASN A 230 -15.72 -32.78 12.94
C ASN A 230 -15.07 -32.40 11.60
N LYS A 231 -15.37 -33.19 10.57
CA LYS A 231 -14.86 -32.98 9.20
C LYS A 231 -15.62 -31.91 8.40
N SER A 232 -16.66 -31.30 8.98
CA SER A 232 -17.40 -30.21 8.34
C SER A 232 -16.79 -28.83 8.59
N ILE A 233 -15.77 -28.72 9.46
CA ILE A 233 -15.11 -27.45 9.76
C ILE A 233 -14.27 -27.03 8.57
N LYS A 234 -14.72 -25.96 7.89
CA LYS A 234 -13.95 -25.32 6.81
C LYS A 234 -12.77 -24.57 7.43
N CYS A 235 -11.56 -24.99 7.07
CA CYS A 235 -10.33 -24.46 7.64
C CYS A 235 -9.53 -23.60 6.66
N ARG A 236 -9.78 -23.74 5.35
CA ARG A 236 -9.27 -22.83 4.32
C ARG A 236 -10.34 -22.59 3.26
N THR A 237 -10.60 -21.33 2.97
CA THR A 237 -11.52 -20.94 1.89
C THR A 237 -10.90 -21.23 0.53
N ALA A 238 -11.74 -21.62 -0.43
CA ALA A 238 -11.37 -21.79 -1.83
C ALA A 238 -10.69 -20.55 -2.39
N SER A 239 -9.66 -20.76 -3.20
CA SER A 239 -9.07 -19.73 -4.06
C SER A 239 -9.48 -19.98 -5.51
N GLU A 240 -8.98 -19.19 -6.46
CA GLU A 240 -9.38 -19.32 -7.87
C GLU A 240 -9.14 -20.74 -8.41
N CYS A 241 -7.97 -21.33 -8.11
CA CYS A 241 -7.56 -22.66 -8.58
C CYS A 241 -7.42 -23.72 -7.46
N ARG A 242 -7.90 -23.45 -6.25
CA ARG A 242 -7.94 -24.42 -5.14
C ARG A 242 -9.33 -24.48 -4.53
N LYS A 243 -9.78 -25.67 -4.13
CA LYS A 243 -11.06 -25.87 -3.44
C LYS A 243 -10.96 -25.48 -1.97
N ASP A 244 -12.12 -25.43 -1.31
CA ASP A 244 -12.17 -25.37 0.15
C ASP A 244 -11.40 -26.55 0.76
N ALA A 245 -10.72 -26.32 1.88
CA ALA A 245 -10.18 -27.38 2.71
C ALA A 245 -10.97 -27.48 4.01
N TYR A 246 -11.18 -28.72 4.44
CA TYR A 246 -11.90 -29.05 5.66
C TYR A 246 -11.01 -29.86 6.58
N CYS A 247 -11.23 -29.75 7.88
CA CYS A 247 -10.50 -30.53 8.87
C CYS A 247 -10.67 -32.03 8.60
N ASP A 248 -9.59 -32.80 8.68
CA ASP A 248 -9.60 -34.22 8.31
C ASP A 248 -9.95 -35.17 9.47
N GLY A 249 -10.10 -34.63 10.68
CA GLY A 249 -10.35 -35.40 11.91
C GLY A 249 -9.11 -36.02 12.54
N LYS A 250 -7.94 -35.82 11.93
CA LYS A 250 -6.69 -36.53 12.24
C LYS A 250 -5.56 -35.58 12.64
N LYS A 251 -5.50 -34.38 12.07
CA LYS A 251 -4.48 -33.37 12.37
C LYS A 251 -5.11 -32.04 12.75
N ALA A 252 -4.41 -31.27 13.59
CA ALA A 252 -4.81 -29.91 13.95
C ALA A 252 -4.52 -28.89 12.85
N VAL A 253 -3.52 -29.19 12.00
CA VAL A 253 -3.18 -28.39 10.83
C VAL A 253 -4.20 -28.64 9.72
N CYS A 254 -4.74 -27.56 9.15
CA CYS A 254 -5.65 -27.63 8.02
C CYS A 254 -4.96 -28.34 6.84
N PRO A 255 -5.55 -29.42 6.28
CA PRO A 255 -4.95 -30.14 5.16
C PRO A 255 -4.75 -29.22 3.95
N LYS A 256 -3.89 -29.66 3.01
CA LYS A 256 -3.72 -28.94 1.74
C LYS A 256 -5.05 -28.94 0.98
N SER A 257 -5.41 -27.79 0.45
CA SER A 257 -6.60 -27.67 -0.42
C SER A 257 -6.39 -28.50 -1.67
N GLU A 258 -7.43 -29.22 -2.08
CA GLU A 258 -7.44 -29.87 -3.39
C GLU A 258 -7.37 -28.84 -4.51
N PHE A 259 -6.73 -29.23 -5.60
CA PHE A 259 -6.62 -28.43 -6.80
C PHE A 259 -7.90 -28.50 -7.63
N LYS A 260 -8.25 -27.38 -8.27
CA LYS A 260 -9.31 -27.37 -9.28
C LYS A 260 -8.73 -27.90 -10.60
N SER A 261 -9.58 -28.51 -11.43
CA SER A 261 -9.15 -29.00 -12.74
C SER A 261 -8.70 -27.85 -13.64
N THR A 262 -7.89 -28.17 -14.65
CA THR A 262 -7.42 -27.20 -15.66
C THR A 262 -8.53 -26.65 -16.56
N SER A 263 -9.75 -27.22 -16.47
CA SER A 263 -10.97 -26.71 -17.09
C SER A 263 -11.62 -25.54 -16.32
N ASN A 264 -11.18 -25.26 -15.10
CA ASN A 264 -11.67 -24.14 -14.31
C ASN A 264 -11.00 -22.84 -14.71
N THR A 265 -11.77 -21.76 -14.63
CA THR A 265 -11.31 -20.41 -14.93
C THR A 265 -10.79 -19.70 -13.68
N CYS A 266 -9.94 -18.69 -13.88
CA CYS A 266 -9.34 -17.85 -12.83
C CYS A 266 -9.03 -16.43 -13.35
N GLY A 267 -8.67 -15.51 -12.45
CA GLY A 267 -8.39 -14.11 -12.78
C GLY A 267 -9.59 -13.41 -13.42
N ASN A 268 -10.73 -13.40 -12.73
CA ASN A 268 -12.00 -12.85 -13.22
C ASN A 268 -12.50 -13.54 -14.52
N ASP A 269 -12.44 -14.87 -14.53
CA ASP A 269 -12.79 -15.72 -15.68
C ASP A 269 -12.01 -15.45 -16.97
N ALA A 270 -10.90 -14.72 -16.91
CA ALA A 270 -10.08 -14.40 -18.08
C ALA A 270 -9.05 -15.50 -18.39
N TYR A 271 -8.62 -16.25 -17.38
CA TYR A 271 -7.58 -17.27 -17.48
C TYR A 271 -8.11 -18.66 -17.14
N MET A 272 -7.30 -19.67 -17.43
CA MET A 272 -7.55 -21.07 -17.03
C MET A 272 -6.57 -21.46 -15.91
N CYS A 273 -7.01 -22.31 -15.00
CA CYS A 273 -6.10 -22.98 -14.08
C CYS A 273 -5.14 -23.87 -14.86
N GLN A 274 -3.85 -23.81 -14.53
CA GLN A 274 -2.80 -24.55 -15.24
C GLN A 274 -1.99 -25.39 -14.25
N PRO A 275 -1.38 -26.50 -14.71
CA PRO A 275 -0.40 -27.23 -13.91
C PRO A 275 0.75 -26.29 -13.51
N SER A 276 1.11 -26.30 -12.23
CA SER A 276 2.20 -25.47 -11.73
C SER A 276 3.52 -25.95 -12.31
N ARG A 277 4.33 -25.00 -12.81
CA ARG A 277 5.68 -25.30 -13.31
C ARG A 277 6.67 -25.58 -12.18
N LEU A 278 6.40 -25.06 -10.99
CA LEU A 278 7.27 -25.17 -9.82
C LEU A 278 6.93 -26.37 -8.95
N ASN A 279 5.65 -26.76 -8.90
CA ASN A 279 5.16 -27.80 -8.01
C ASN A 279 4.38 -28.86 -8.83
N PRO A 280 5.02 -29.97 -9.25
CA PRO A 280 4.37 -31.03 -9.99
C PRO A 280 3.11 -31.56 -9.26
N GLY A 281 2.00 -31.67 -9.98
CA GLY A 281 0.71 -32.12 -9.44
C GLY A 281 -0.14 -31.02 -8.79
N GLU A 282 0.37 -29.79 -8.68
CA GLU A 282 -0.42 -28.63 -8.23
C GLU A 282 -1.01 -27.87 -9.44
N THR A 283 -2.13 -27.16 -9.23
CA THR A 283 -2.63 -26.18 -10.21
C THR A 283 -2.60 -24.77 -9.66
N GLU A 284 -2.26 -23.82 -10.52
CA GLU A 284 -2.21 -22.39 -10.21
C GLU A 284 -2.86 -21.56 -11.32
N CYS A 285 -3.23 -20.32 -10.98
CA CYS A 285 -3.71 -19.38 -11.98
C CYS A 285 -2.51 -18.76 -12.71
N THR A 286 -2.08 -19.38 -13.81
CA THR A 286 -1.02 -18.81 -14.64
C THR A 286 -1.61 -17.71 -15.52
N ARG A 287 -1.27 -16.45 -15.22
CA ARG A 287 -1.75 -15.26 -15.94
C ARG A 287 -0.98 -15.01 -17.26
N ASP A 288 -0.87 -16.05 -18.08
CA ASP A 288 -0.31 -16.00 -19.42
C ASP A 288 -1.45 -15.81 -20.43
N VAL A 289 -1.29 -14.90 -21.39
CA VAL A 289 -2.26 -14.65 -22.46
C VAL A 289 -2.53 -15.91 -23.28
N LYS A 290 -1.55 -16.79 -23.45
CA LYS A 290 -1.74 -18.06 -24.17
C LYS A 290 -2.63 -19.05 -23.40
N ASN A 291 -2.65 -18.95 -22.07
CA ASN A 291 -3.41 -19.82 -21.17
C ASN A 291 -4.70 -19.13 -20.70
N ASN A 292 -5.31 -18.33 -21.57
CA ASN A 292 -6.53 -17.62 -21.27
C ASN A 292 -7.78 -18.50 -21.48
N VAL A 293 -8.97 -17.96 -21.17
CA VAL A 293 -10.25 -18.68 -21.27
C VAL A 293 -10.62 -19.16 -22.68
N CYS A 294 -9.95 -18.70 -23.74
CA CYS A 294 -10.15 -19.18 -25.11
C CYS A 294 -9.97 -20.70 -25.23
N LEU A 295 -9.07 -21.28 -24.42
CA LEU A 295 -8.82 -22.73 -24.39
C LEU A 295 -10.07 -23.53 -24.04
N LYS A 296 -10.97 -22.97 -23.20
CA LYS A 296 -12.25 -23.60 -22.85
C LYS A 296 -13.17 -23.78 -24.06
N TYR A 297 -12.99 -22.98 -25.09
CA TYR A 297 -13.77 -23.00 -26.32
C TYR A 297 -13.00 -23.64 -27.50
N HIS A 298 -11.92 -24.38 -27.21
CA HIS A 298 -11.03 -24.97 -28.22
C HIS A 298 -10.38 -23.94 -29.17
N LEU A 299 -10.16 -22.72 -28.66
CA LEU A 299 -9.45 -21.65 -29.36
C LEU A 299 -8.10 -21.38 -28.69
N GLU A 300 -7.18 -20.75 -29.40
CA GLU A 300 -5.88 -20.36 -28.85
C GLU A 300 -5.95 -18.98 -28.21
N GLY A 301 -5.36 -18.79 -27.02
CA GLY A 301 -5.24 -17.47 -26.41
C GLY A 301 -4.22 -16.59 -27.13
N SER A 302 -4.57 -15.32 -27.39
CA SER A 302 -3.68 -14.38 -28.07
C SER A 302 -3.84 -12.94 -27.56
N ASN A 303 -2.83 -12.12 -27.81
CA ASN A 303 -2.92 -10.68 -27.60
C ASN A 303 -3.87 -10.07 -28.64
N CYS A 304 -4.64 -9.06 -28.22
CA CYS A 304 -5.46 -8.31 -29.17
C CYS A 304 -4.58 -7.43 -30.06
N LEU A 305 -4.89 -7.37 -31.37
CA LEU A 305 -4.29 -6.38 -32.27
C LEU A 305 -5.01 -5.04 -32.07
N LYS A 306 -4.27 -3.92 -32.13
CA LYS A 306 -4.83 -2.56 -31.98
C LYS A 306 -6.02 -2.28 -32.93
N ASN A 307 -6.00 -2.88 -34.12
CA ASN A 307 -7.04 -2.73 -35.16
C ASN A 307 -8.14 -3.82 -35.11
N SER A 308 -7.98 -4.87 -34.28
CA SER A 308 -8.95 -5.97 -34.17
C SER A 308 -10.08 -5.69 -33.17
N LEU A 309 -9.95 -4.62 -32.38
CA LEU A 309 -11.03 -4.09 -31.57
C LEU A 309 -11.88 -3.18 -32.46
N GLY A 310 -12.92 -3.71 -33.09
CA GLY A 310 -13.94 -2.91 -33.78
C GLY A 310 -14.76 -1.99 -32.84
N GLU A 311 -14.27 -1.71 -31.64
CA GLU A 311 -14.98 -1.14 -30.50
C GLU A 311 -14.12 -0.07 -29.85
N LYS A 312 -14.51 1.21 -30.00
CA LYS A 312 -13.76 2.38 -29.50
C LYS A 312 -13.59 2.46 -27.97
N ASN A 313 -14.24 1.57 -27.21
CA ASN A 313 -14.36 1.69 -25.76
C ASN A 313 -13.47 0.72 -24.96
N TYR A 314 -12.73 -0.17 -25.62
CA TYR A 314 -11.89 -1.15 -24.94
C TYR A 314 -10.42 -1.01 -25.31
N HIS A 315 -9.55 -1.31 -24.34
CA HIS A 315 -8.11 -1.33 -24.53
C HIS A 315 -7.62 -2.75 -24.88
N PRO A 316 -6.73 -2.93 -25.88
CA PRO A 316 -6.27 -4.26 -26.35
C PRO A 316 -5.64 -5.13 -25.27
N ASP A 317 -4.98 -4.52 -24.30
CA ASP A 317 -4.38 -5.27 -23.18
C ASP A 317 -5.40 -5.73 -22.13
N CYS A 318 -6.62 -5.19 -22.14
CA CYS A 318 -7.62 -5.41 -21.09
C CYS A 318 -8.80 -6.29 -21.51
N VAL A 319 -8.83 -6.70 -22.78
CA VAL A 319 -9.82 -7.63 -23.31
C VAL A 319 -9.15 -8.95 -23.67
N VAL A 320 -9.82 -10.07 -23.41
CA VAL A 320 -9.37 -11.38 -23.89
C VAL A 320 -9.52 -11.44 -25.40
N CYS A 321 -8.49 -11.88 -26.12
CA CYS A 321 -8.59 -12.21 -27.54
C CYS A 321 -8.27 -13.68 -27.78
N CYS A 322 -9.02 -14.26 -28.71
CA CYS A 322 -8.86 -15.63 -29.15
C CYS A 322 -8.43 -15.67 -30.60
N LYS A 323 -7.50 -16.56 -30.88
CA LYS A 323 -7.01 -16.90 -32.19
C LYS A 323 -7.75 -18.13 -32.69
N HIS A 324 -8.28 -18.05 -33.90
CA HIS A 324 -9.08 -19.09 -34.55
C HIS A 324 -8.86 -19.09 -36.06
N ARG A 325 -9.42 -20.09 -36.76
CA ARG A 325 -9.34 -20.18 -38.23
C ARG A 325 -10.72 -20.15 -38.85
N LEU A 326 -10.90 -19.31 -39.86
CA LEU A 326 -12.11 -19.24 -40.68
C LEU A 326 -11.70 -19.31 -42.15
N ASN A 327 -12.24 -20.28 -42.90
CA ASN A 327 -11.94 -20.48 -44.32
C ASN A 327 -10.44 -20.56 -44.65
N GLY A 328 -9.65 -21.19 -43.76
CA GLY A 328 -8.20 -21.33 -43.90
C GLY A 328 -7.39 -20.12 -43.44
N ASN A 329 -8.04 -18.97 -43.19
CA ASN A 329 -7.36 -17.76 -42.70
C ASN A 329 -7.34 -17.72 -41.17
N GLU A 330 -6.18 -17.35 -40.63
CA GLU A 330 -5.98 -17.15 -39.21
C GLU A 330 -6.49 -15.77 -38.78
N LEU A 331 -7.35 -15.75 -37.76
CA LEU A 331 -8.02 -14.56 -37.27
C LEU A 331 -7.82 -14.42 -35.76
N ILE A 332 -7.63 -13.18 -35.31
CA ILE A 332 -7.66 -12.82 -33.89
C ILE A 332 -8.91 -11.99 -33.66
N THR A 333 -9.79 -12.47 -32.77
CA THR A 333 -11.06 -11.81 -32.45
C THR A 333 -11.17 -11.64 -30.94
N SER A 334 -11.66 -10.48 -30.51
CA SER A 334 -11.92 -10.24 -29.09
C SER A 334 -13.04 -11.14 -28.57
N ALA A 335 -12.98 -11.51 -27.29
CA ALA A 335 -14.03 -12.25 -26.60
C ALA A 335 -15.39 -11.53 -26.70
N VAL A 336 -15.38 -10.19 -26.67
CA VAL A 336 -16.56 -9.35 -26.88
C VAL A 336 -17.10 -9.54 -28.31
N GLY A 337 -16.23 -9.52 -29.31
CA GLY A 337 -16.62 -9.77 -30.70
C GLY A 337 -17.17 -11.18 -30.91
N LEU A 338 -16.52 -12.20 -30.35
CA LEU A 338 -16.97 -13.59 -30.44
C LEU A 338 -18.35 -13.80 -29.78
N ALA A 339 -18.60 -13.15 -28.65
CA ALA A 339 -19.89 -13.22 -27.95
C ALA A 339 -21.08 -12.67 -28.78
N ARG A 340 -20.83 -11.83 -29.79
CA ARG A 340 -21.88 -11.35 -30.71
C ARG A 340 -22.31 -12.40 -31.72
N TYR A 341 -21.40 -13.27 -32.13
CA TYR A 341 -21.65 -14.28 -33.16
C TYR A 341 -22.00 -15.66 -32.58
N ASN A 342 -21.58 -15.93 -31.34
CA ASN A 342 -21.84 -17.18 -30.66
C ASN A 342 -22.37 -16.90 -29.25
N SER A 343 -23.65 -17.19 -29.02
CA SER A 343 -24.33 -16.98 -27.74
C SER A 343 -23.77 -17.82 -26.58
N SER A 344 -23.01 -18.88 -26.88
CA SER A 344 -22.30 -19.67 -25.87
C SER A 344 -21.02 -19.00 -25.39
N PHE A 345 -20.51 -18.01 -26.13
CA PHE A 345 -19.32 -17.25 -25.79
C PHE A 345 -19.70 -16.01 -24.99
N LYS A 346 -19.00 -15.75 -23.88
CA LYS A 346 -19.25 -14.57 -23.05
C LYS A 346 -18.16 -13.52 -23.26
N PRO A 347 -18.45 -12.23 -23.08
CA PRO A 347 -17.41 -11.22 -22.94
C PRO A 347 -16.48 -11.58 -21.77
N HIS A 348 -15.18 -11.56 -22.03
CA HIS A 348 -14.16 -11.83 -21.01
C HIS A 348 -13.14 -10.69 -21.00
N PHE A 349 -12.88 -10.16 -19.80
CA PHE A 349 -11.99 -9.03 -19.55
C PHE A 349 -10.93 -9.43 -18.55
N TYR A 350 -9.71 -8.95 -18.76
CA TYR A 350 -8.63 -9.22 -17.83
C TYR A 350 -8.87 -8.51 -16.48
N PRO A 351 -8.38 -9.08 -15.35
CA PRO A 351 -8.65 -8.58 -14.01
C PRO A 351 -8.03 -7.20 -13.78
N SER A 352 -8.52 -6.49 -12.77
CA SER A 352 -8.15 -5.10 -12.51
C SER A 352 -6.68 -4.89 -12.11
N ASP A 353 -5.97 -5.95 -11.75
CA ASP A 353 -4.54 -5.92 -11.44
C ASP A 353 -3.64 -6.26 -12.64
N LYS A 354 -4.21 -6.54 -13.82
CA LYS A 354 -3.44 -6.72 -15.05
C LYS A 354 -3.00 -5.35 -15.60
N THR A 355 -1.73 -5.22 -15.91
CA THR A 355 -1.15 -4.02 -16.54
C THR A 355 -1.61 -3.84 -18.00
N CYS A 356 -1.65 -2.60 -18.46
CA CYS A 356 -1.98 -2.21 -19.82
C CYS A 356 -1.19 -0.95 -20.25
N ALA A 357 -1.27 -0.60 -21.54
CA ALA A 357 -0.64 0.58 -22.14
C ALA A 357 0.86 0.65 -21.84
N ASP A 358 1.58 -0.42 -22.21
CA ASP A 358 3.02 -0.56 -21.97
C ASP A 358 3.43 -0.35 -20.51
N ASN A 359 2.55 -0.71 -19.56
CA ASN A 359 2.69 -0.58 -18.09
C ASN A 359 2.38 0.74 -17.46
N THR A 360 1.97 1.71 -18.26
CA THR A 360 1.55 3.00 -17.74
C THR A 360 0.17 2.93 -17.08
N GLY A 361 -0.53 1.79 -17.14
CA GLY A 361 -1.83 1.62 -16.52
C GLY A 361 -2.17 0.21 -16.06
N PHE A 362 -3.34 0.11 -15.42
CA PHE A 362 -3.97 -1.15 -15.03
C PHE A 362 -5.37 -1.26 -15.64
N CYS A 363 -5.80 -2.49 -15.93
CA CYS A 363 -7.14 -2.76 -16.40
C CYS A 363 -8.17 -2.44 -15.31
N ASP A 364 -9.42 -2.20 -15.70
CA ASP A 364 -10.52 -1.93 -14.76
C ASP A 364 -11.43 -3.14 -14.49
N GLY A 365 -11.09 -4.31 -15.05
CA GLY A 365 -11.93 -5.51 -15.00
C GLY A 365 -13.11 -5.50 -15.98
N LYS A 366 -13.29 -4.43 -16.77
CA LYS A 366 -14.38 -4.23 -17.73
C LYS A 366 -13.88 -3.90 -19.15
N GLY A 367 -12.58 -4.08 -19.39
CA GLY A 367 -11.92 -3.88 -20.69
C GLY A 367 -11.33 -2.48 -20.89
N GLY A 368 -11.48 -1.57 -19.93
CA GLY A 368 -10.81 -0.27 -19.94
C GLY A 368 -9.39 -0.36 -19.39
N CYS A 369 -8.48 0.45 -19.93
CA CYS A 369 -7.15 0.67 -19.35
C CYS A 369 -7.11 2.00 -18.63
N ARG A 370 -6.78 1.96 -17.34
CA ARG A 370 -6.61 3.14 -16.50
C ARG A 370 -5.14 3.48 -16.45
N ILE A 371 -4.78 4.52 -17.20
CA ILE A 371 -3.45 5.10 -17.13
C ILE A 371 -3.27 5.67 -15.73
N ILE A 372 -2.25 5.19 -15.04
CA ILE A 372 -1.70 5.83 -13.86
C ILE A 372 -0.94 7.00 -14.44
N GLY A 373 -1.44 8.23 -14.20
CA GLY A 373 -0.64 9.42 -14.50
C GLY A 373 0.68 9.38 -13.73
N ASP A 374 1.50 10.42 -13.86
CA ASP A 374 2.57 10.65 -12.89
C ASP A 374 1.93 10.90 -11.50
N VAL A 375 1.66 9.81 -10.79
CA VAL A 375 1.16 9.79 -9.43
C VAL A 375 2.39 9.77 -8.55
N ASP A 376 2.74 10.96 -8.06
CA ASP A 376 3.84 11.17 -7.15
C ASP A 376 3.45 10.60 -5.78
N VAL A 377 4.19 9.61 -5.29
CA VAL A 377 4.12 9.10 -3.91
C VAL A 377 4.88 10.06 -2.98
N ILE A 378 4.86 11.36 -3.29
CA ILE A 378 5.63 12.35 -2.56
C ILE A 378 4.81 12.83 -1.38
N GLY A 379 5.22 12.31 -0.23
CA GLY A 379 4.89 12.86 1.06
C GLY A 379 5.83 12.24 2.10
N THR A 380 6.96 12.90 2.31
CA THR A 380 7.81 12.65 3.46
C THR A 380 7.74 13.89 4.34
N ILE A 381 7.25 13.73 5.58
CA ILE A 381 7.49 14.76 6.59
C ILE A 381 8.88 14.47 7.15
N GLU A 382 9.91 15.07 6.56
CA GLU A 382 11.20 15.17 7.25
C GLU A 382 10.95 15.81 8.61
N GLY A 383 11.40 15.14 9.68
CA GLY A 383 11.26 15.59 11.06
C GLY A 383 11.92 16.92 11.41
N LEU A 384 12.30 17.73 10.42
CA LEU A 384 12.84 19.08 10.52
C LEU A 384 11.83 20.19 10.20
N LEU A 385 10.76 19.94 9.44
CA LEU A 385 9.73 20.95 9.11
C LEU A 385 8.45 20.85 9.98
N GLY A 386 8.32 19.79 10.79
CA GLY A 386 7.18 19.55 11.68
C GLY A 386 7.28 20.16 13.09
N VAL A 387 8.19 21.10 13.32
CA VAL A 387 8.24 21.89 14.57
C VAL A 387 8.25 23.37 14.22
N LEU A 388 7.18 23.82 13.58
CA LEU A 388 6.64 25.09 13.99
C LEU A 388 5.73 24.76 15.18
N PRO A 389 6.04 25.23 16.40
CA PRO A 389 5.25 24.89 17.58
C PRO A 389 3.76 25.20 17.33
N PRO A 390 2.81 24.57 18.05
CA PRO A 390 1.37 24.85 17.89
C PRO A 390 1.00 26.33 18.06
N GLU A 391 1.90 27.17 18.60
CA GLU A 391 1.81 28.63 18.57
C GLU A 391 1.90 29.22 17.15
N VAL A 392 2.67 28.61 16.25
CA VAL A 392 2.89 29.10 14.89
C VAL A 392 1.77 28.70 13.94
N ASP A 393 1.12 27.55 14.13
CA ASP A 393 -0.13 27.25 13.39
C ASP A 393 -1.23 28.26 13.76
N LYS A 394 -1.31 28.64 15.04
CA LYS A 394 -2.17 29.74 15.48
C LYS A 394 -1.75 31.08 14.88
N ALA A 395 -0.45 31.34 14.78
CA ALA A 395 0.08 32.56 14.18
C ALA A 395 -0.19 32.62 12.66
N LEU A 396 -0.01 31.52 11.93
CA LEU A 396 -0.28 31.40 10.50
C LEU A 396 -1.78 31.53 10.21
N MET A 397 -2.64 30.89 11.00
CA MET A 397 -4.09 31.09 10.91
C MET A 397 -4.49 32.53 11.28
N PHE A 398 -3.85 33.15 12.27
CA PHE A 398 -4.07 34.55 12.63
C PHE A 398 -3.65 35.48 11.49
N ILE A 399 -2.49 35.25 10.87
CA ILE A 399 -1.98 36.04 9.74
C ILE A 399 -2.89 35.86 8.52
N GLN A 400 -3.29 34.64 8.16
CA GLN A 400 -4.23 34.40 7.06
C GLN A 400 -5.58 35.07 7.29
N LYS A 401 -6.07 35.10 8.54
CA LYS A 401 -7.35 35.75 8.87
C LYS A 401 -7.26 37.28 8.93
N ASN A 402 -6.11 37.82 9.35
CA ASN A 402 -5.93 39.24 9.70
C ASN A 402 -4.91 39.99 8.81
N TRP A 403 -4.54 39.41 7.66
CA TRP A 403 -3.52 39.95 6.74
C TRP A 403 -3.74 41.42 6.34
N TYR A 404 -4.99 41.86 6.29
CA TYR A 404 -5.38 43.22 5.92
C TYR A 404 -4.88 44.31 6.89
N TYR A 405 -4.65 44.00 8.18
CA TYR A 405 -4.04 44.96 9.12
C TYR A 405 -2.59 45.28 8.77
N PHE A 406 -1.84 44.30 8.24
CA PHE A 406 -0.46 44.50 7.80
C PHE A 406 -0.41 45.38 6.54
N LEU A 407 -1.36 45.20 5.62
CA LEU A 407 -1.51 46.09 4.46
C LEU A 407 -1.85 47.52 4.86
N LEU A 408 -2.79 47.71 5.80
CA LEU A 408 -3.16 49.02 6.32
C LEU A 408 -1.98 49.70 7.03
N GLY A 409 -1.21 48.94 7.82
CA GLY A 409 0.01 49.45 8.45
C GLY A 409 1.07 49.86 7.42
N TRP A 410 1.26 49.07 6.37
CA TRP A 410 2.21 49.39 5.30
C TRP A 410 1.80 50.62 4.49
N LEU A 411 0.50 50.80 4.22
CA LEU A 411 -0.07 52.00 3.63
C LEU A 411 0.15 53.25 4.51
N LEU A 412 -0.02 53.13 5.83
CA LEU A 412 0.23 54.23 6.76
C LEU A 412 1.70 54.66 6.76
N ILE A 413 2.62 53.69 6.74
CA ILE A 413 4.07 53.96 6.66
C ILE A 413 4.41 54.69 5.37
N LEU A 414 3.86 54.26 4.23
CA LEU A 414 4.04 54.96 2.96
C LEU A 414 3.53 56.41 3.01
N LEU A 415 2.36 56.65 3.62
CA LEU A 415 1.82 58.00 3.76
C LEU A 415 2.72 58.90 4.63
N ILE A 416 3.31 58.34 5.69
CA ILE A 416 4.28 59.06 6.53
C ILE A 416 5.53 59.39 5.72
N PHE A 417 6.07 58.44 4.94
CA PHE A 417 7.23 58.68 4.07
C PHE A 417 6.95 59.76 3.03
N VAL A 418 5.78 59.73 2.39
CA VAL A 418 5.34 60.78 1.44
C VAL A 418 5.19 62.12 2.16
N GLY A 419 4.65 62.14 3.37
CA GLY A 419 4.52 63.34 4.20
C GLY A 419 5.88 63.95 4.57
N ILE A 420 6.83 63.12 5.04
CA ILE A 420 8.20 63.54 5.35
C ILE A 420 8.87 64.11 4.10
N HIS A 421 8.79 63.40 2.97
CA HIS A 421 9.43 63.85 1.74
C HIS A 421 8.78 65.14 1.18
N SER A 422 7.47 65.30 1.35
CA SER A 422 6.77 66.55 1.01
C SER A 422 7.17 67.71 1.93
N TRP A 423 7.35 67.44 3.23
CA TRP A 423 7.80 68.43 4.20
C TRP A 423 9.24 68.87 3.92
N GLU A 424 10.14 67.92 3.64
CA GLU A 424 11.52 68.17 3.27
C GLU A 424 11.64 69.01 1.99
N ARG A 425 10.81 68.73 0.96
CA ARG A 425 10.72 69.59 -0.24
C ARG A 425 10.23 71.00 0.07
N LYS A 426 9.33 71.16 1.05
CA LYS A 426 8.80 72.47 1.43
C LYS A 426 9.85 73.28 2.21
N CYS A 427 10.54 72.66 3.17
CA CYS A 427 11.66 73.27 3.88
C CYS A 427 12.80 73.67 2.92
N ASN A 428 13.16 72.81 1.97
CA ASN A 428 14.20 73.15 0.99
C ASN A 428 13.80 74.34 0.10
N LYS A 429 12.52 74.46 -0.27
CA LYS A 429 12.02 75.64 -1.01
C LYS A 429 12.05 76.92 -0.16
N GLU A 430 11.70 76.83 1.11
CA GLU A 430 11.73 77.98 2.04
C GLU A 430 13.17 78.44 2.30
N LEU A 431 14.13 77.51 2.46
CA LEU A 431 15.57 77.82 2.55
C LEU A 431 16.11 78.46 1.26
N GLU A 432 15.71 77.98 0.08
CA GLU A 432 16.12 78.58 -1.19
C GLU A 432 15.59 80.01 -1.38
N THR A 433 14.42 80.34 -0.81
CA THR A 433 13.88 81.70 -0.82
C THR A 433 14.57 82.64 0.17
N GLU A 434 15.03 82.15 1.32
CA GLU A 434 15.83 82.95 2.27
C GLU A 434 17.28 83.17 1.80
N ILE A 435 17.86 82.25 1.02
CA ILE A 435 19.23 82.41 0.46
C ILE A 435 19.24 83.37 -0.75
N LYS A 436 18.10 83.60 -1.40
CA LYS A 436 17.98 84.44 -2.61
C LYS A 436 17.35 85.82 -2.37
N GLY A 437 16.87 86.11 -1.16
CA GLY A 437 16.37 87.43 -0.74
C GLY A 437 17.37 88.11 0.17
#